data_AF-A0A954Y4A0-F1
#
_entry.id   AF-A0A954Y4A0-F1
#
_cell.length_a   1.000
_cell.length_b   1.000
_cell.length_c   1.000
_cell.angle_alpha   90.00
_cell.angle_beta   90.00
_cell.angle_gamma   90.00
#
_symmetry.space_group_name_H-M   'P 1'
#
loop_
_entity.id
_entity.type
_entity.pdbx_description
1 polymer ?
#
loop_
_entity_poly.entity_id
_entity_poly.type
_entity_poly.pdbx_seq_one_letter_code
_entity_poly.pdbx_strand_id
1 'polypeptide(L)' 'LSPRIAHAVLPIAAKGSNDWAYSWVPVVGPLLGGVAAALAYRFLW' A
#
# COMPACT_ATOMS: atom_id res chain seq x y z
N LEU A 1 -0.46 4.21 3.10
CA LEU A 1 -0.43 5.44 2.26
C LEU A 1 -0.27 6.72 3.08
N SER A 2 -0.78 6.76 4.32
CA SER A 2 -0.83 7.94 5.20
C SER A 2 0.49 8.74 5.31
N PRO A 3 1.67 8.14 5.62
CA PRO A 3 2.93 8.89 5.64
C PRO A 3 3.38 9.40 4.26
N ARG A 4 3.05 8.69 3.17
CA ARG A 4 3.40 9.08 1.80
C ARG A 4 2.57 10.27 1.31
N ILE A 5 1.31 10.38 1.74
CA ILE A 5 0.45 11.53 1.42
C ILE A 5 0.96 12.78 2.13
N ALA A 6 1.31 12.69 3.41
CA ALA A 6 1.93 13.80 4.13
C ALA A 6 3.26 14.23 3.50
N HIS A 7 4.12 13.26 3.14
CA HIS A 7 5.35 13.54 2.39
C HIS A 7 5.04 14.24 1.07
N ALA A 8 3.99 13.85 0.35
CA ALA A 8 3.62 14.44 -0.94
C ALA A 8 3.10 15.88 -0.86
N VAL A 9 2.27 16.18 0.14
CA VAL A 9 1.53 17.44 0.27
C VAL A 9 2.33 18.52 1.00
N LEU A 10 3.16 18.15 1.97
CA LEU A 10 3.91 19.13 2.75
C LEU A 10 5.08 19.75 1.95
N PRO A 11 5.32 21.07 2.09
CA PRO A 11 6.47 21.73 1.49
C PRO A 11 7.73 21.36 2.31
N ILE A 12 8.47 20.37 1.81
CA ILE A 12 9.70 19.87 2.42
C ILE A 12 10.88 20.31 1.55
N ALA A 13 11.82 21.05 2.12
CA ALA A 13 13.04 21.49 1.42
C ALA A 13 13.92 20.28 1.03
N ALA A 14 14.52 20.32 -0.16
CA ALA A 14 15.37 19.25 -0.72
C ALA A 14 14.71 17.85 -0.81
N LYS A 15 13.37 17.79 -0.87
CA LYS A 15 12.60 16.55 -1.00
C LYS A 15 12.83 15.87 -2.34
N GLY A 16 13.07 14.55 -2.30
CA GLY A 16 13.17 13.68 -3.47
C GLY A 16 11.82 13.36 -4.13
N SER A 17 11.83 12.54 -5.20
CA SER A 17 10.61 12.18 -5.93
C SER A 17 9.62 11.38 -5.07
N ASN A 18 8.32 11.53 -5.32
CA ASN A 18 7.26 10.85 -4.55
C ASN A 18 7.02 9.37 -4.95
N ASP A 19 7.81 8.83 -5.89
CA ASP A 19 7.76 7.45 -6.43
C ASP A 19 6.36 6.79 -6.41
N TRP A 20 5.40 7.43 -7.08
CA TRP A 20 4.01 6.97 -7.07
C TRP A 20 3.78 5.66 -7.81
N ALA A 21 4.73 5.24 -8.65
CA ALA A 21 4.66 3.98 -9.39
C ALA A 21 4.48 2.76 -8.47
N TYR A 22 5.07 2.80 -7.26
CA TYR A 22 4.94 1.74 -6.25
C TYR A 22 3.77 1.94 -5.26
N SER A 23 2.92 2.96 -5.45
CA SER A 23 1.89 3.33 -4.45
C SER A 23 0.69 2.37 -4.39
N TRP A 24 0.44 1.60 -5.45
CA TRP A 24 -0.67 0.64 -5.51
C TRP A 24 -0.37 -0.67 -4.76
N VAL A 25 0.91 -1.05 -4.64
CA VAL A 25 1.34 -2.33 -4.04
C VAL A 25 0.90 -2.47 -2.58
N PRO A 26 1.03 -1.45 -1.71
CA PRO A 26 0.54 -1.52 -0.32
C PRO A 26 -0.98 -1.55 -0.18
N VAL A 27 -1.74 -1.38 -1.27
CA VAL A 27 -3.21 -1.44 -1.27
C VAL A 27 -3.66 -2.79 -1.82
N VAL A 28 -3.20 -3.14 -3.03
CA VAL A 28 -3.62 -4.36 -3.71
C VAL A 28 -3.01 -5.60 -3.06
N GLY A 29 -1.75 -5.53 -2.60
CA GLY A 29 -1.08 -6.65 -1.94
C GLY A 29 -1.83 -7.16 -0.71
N PRO A 30 -2.12 -6.30 0.30
CA PRO A 30 -2.90 -6.71 1.47
C PRO A 30 -4.33 -7.14 1.14
N LEU A 31 -5.00 -6.50 0.18
CA LEU A 31 -6.35 -6.90 -0.23
C LEU A 31 -6.37 -8.31 -0.82
N LEU A 32 -5.50 -8.59 -1.79
CA LEU A 32 -5.39 -9.91 -2.40
C LEU A 32 -4.92 -10.97 -1.40
N GLY A 33 -3.94 -10.64 -0.56
CA GLY A 33 -3.45 -11.53 0.49
C GLY A 33 -4.53 -11.87 1.52
N GLY A 34 -5.33 -10.89 1.94
CA GLY A 34 -6.44 -11.10 2.87
C GLY A 34 -7.54 -11.97 2.28
N VAL A 35 -7.94 -11.71 1.03
CA VAL A 35 -8.94 -12.53 0.31
C VAL A 35 -8.42 -13.96 0.12
N ALA A 36 -7.17 -14.12 -0.33
CA ALA A 36 -6.56 -15.42 -0.52
C ALA A 36 -6.47 -16.20 0.80
N ALA A 37 -6.08 -15.56 1.90
CA ALA A 37 -6.03 -16.18 3.22
C ALA A 37 -7.42 -16.60 3.72
N ALA A 38 -8.44 -15.76 3.54
CA ALA A 38 -9.81 -16.08 3.92
C ALA A 38 -10.38 -17.27 3.14
N LEU A 39 -10.13 -17.31 1.82
CA LEU A 39 -10.51 -18.44 0.97
C LEU A 39 -9.76 -19.71 1.36
N ALA A 40 -8.44 -19.63 1.56
CA ALA A 40 -7.64 -20.77 2.01
C ALA A 40 -8.16 -21.33 3.33
N TYR A 41 -8.46 -20.46 4.30
CA TYR A 41 -9.06 -20.88 5.57
C TYR A 41 -10.40 -21.60 5.34
N ARG A 42 -11.29 -21.06 4.51
CA ARG A 42 -12.61 -21.65 4.22
C ARG A 42 -12.57 -23.02 3.54
N PHE A 43 -11.51 -23.31 2.77
CA PHE A 43 -11.36 -24.57 2.04
C PHE A 43 -10.52 -25.61 2.77
N LEU A 44 -9.58 -25.18 3.61
CA LEU A 44 -8.69 -26.06 4.37
C LEU A 44 -9.25 -26.44 5.75
N TRP A 45 -10.26 -25.71 6.22
CA TRP A 45 -10.92 -25.89 7.50
C TRP A 45 -12.44 -25.80 7.34
#